data_AF-A0A519GVH0-F1
#
_entry.id   AF-A0A519GVH0-F1
#
_cell.length_a   1.000
_cell.length_b   1.000
_cell.length_c   1.000
_cell.angle_alpha   90.00
_cell.angle_beta   90.00
_cell.angle_gamma   90.00
#
_symmetry.space_group_name_H-M   'P 1'
#
loop_
_entity.id
_entity.type
_entity.pdbx_description
1 polymer ?
#
loop_
_entity_poly.entity_id
_entity_poly.type
_entity_poly.pdbx_seq_one_letter_code
_entity_poly.pdbx_strand_id
1 'polypeptide(L)'
;MRPRPPAPAPGAPAVAAPPPSIPLGDVPAILDAMPGAANLNWRTSIVDLLKLLGLDSSLAARKELASEILYSNGEPGSAEWNIGLHKQVMTRIAANGGTLPAELRD
;
A
#
# COMPACT_ATOMS: atom_id res chain seq x y z
N MET A 1 -19.32 -33.15 57.61
CA MET A 1 -18.66 -33.18 56.28
C MET A 1 -18.53 -31.75 55.79
N ARG A 2 -17.30 -31.22 55.62
CA ARG A 2 -17.05 -29.87 55.05
C ARG A 2 -16.72 -30.02 53.55
N PRO A 3 -17.32 -29.23 52.64
CA PRO A 3 -16.98 -29.31 51.21
C PRO A 3 -15.61 -28.67 50.93
N ARG A 4 -14.84 -29.28 50.02
CA ARG A 4 -13.54 -28.79 49.52
C ARG A 4 -13.77 -27.68 48.47
N PRO A 5 -12.90 -26.65 48.39
CA PRO A 5 -12.93 -25.67 47.30
C PRO A 5 -12.39 -26.27 45.98
N PRO A 6 -12.85 -25.79 44.82
CA PRO A 6 -12.39 -26.23 43.51
C PRO A 6 -10.99 -25.68 43.17
N ALA A 7 -10.18 -26.50 42.50
CA ALA A 7 -8.84 -26.17 42.02
C ALA A 7 -8.90 -25.33 40.72
N PRO A 8 -7.92 -24.45 40.46
CA PRO A 8 -7.87 -23.64 39.24
C PRO A 8 -7.45 -24.50 38.03
N ALA A 9 -8.13 -24.30 36.90
CA ALA A 9 -7.83 -24.94 35.62
C ALA A 9 -6.60 -24.30 34.94
N PRO A 10 -5.87 -25.03 34.06
CA PRO A 10 -4.68 -24.52 33.39
C PRO A 10 -5.02 -23.41 32.39
N GLY A 11 -4.23 -22.34 32.40
CA GLY A 11 -4.34 -21.23 31.45
C GLY A 11 -4.11 -21.69 30.01
N ALA A 12 -5.02 -21.29 29.13
CA ALA A 12 -4.92 -21.49 27.69
C ALA A 12 -3.75 -20.68 27.11
N PRO A 13 -3.08 -21.18 26.04
CA PRO A 13 -2.01 -20.46 25.37
C PRO A 13 -2.52 -19.14 24.79
N ALA A 14 -1.75 -18.07 25.00
CA ALA A 14 -2.01 -16.76 24.41
C ALA A 14 -1.99 -16.88 22.88
N VAL A 15 -3.16 -16.68 22.27
CA VAL A 15 -3.31 -16.56 20.82
C VAL A 15 -2.53 -15.31 20.40
N ALA A 16 -1.50 -15.48 19.59
CA ALA A 16 -0.78 -14.36 18.99
C ALA A 16 -1.78 -13.48 18.24
N ALA A 17 -1.80 -12.19 18.58
CA ALA A 17 -2.66 -11.22 17.93
C ALA A 17 -2.43 -11.28 16.40
N PRO A 18 -3.50 -11.21 15.58
CA PRO A 18 -3.33 -11.09 14.14
C PRO A 18 -2.48 -9.85 13.86
N PRO A 19 -1.65 -9.85 12.80
CA PRO A 19 -0.95 -8.63 12.40
C PRO A 19 -2.00 -7.52 12.26
N PRO A 20 -1.70 -6.29 12.71
CA PRO A 20 -2.64 -5.19 12.64
C PRO A 20 -3.16 -5.13 11.21
N SER A 21 -4.47 -5.34 11.03
CA SER A 21 -5.12 -5.02 9.77
C SER A 21 -4.89 -3.53 9.58
N ILE A 22 -3.99 -3.19 8.67
CA ILE A 22 -3.71 -1.80 8.33
C ILE A 22 -5.06 -1.25 7.88
N PRO A 23 -5.72 -0.36 8.65
CA PRO A 23 -6.87 0.34 8.11
C PRO A 23 -6.33 0.96 6.83
N LEU A 24 -7.00 0.77 5.69
CA LEU A 24 -6.59 1.44 4.43
C LEU A 24 -6.75 2.98 4.52
N GLY A 25 -6.84 3.52 5.74
CA GLY A 25 -6.76 4.93 6.10
C GLY A 25 -5.35 5.44 5.87
N ASP A 26 -5.30 6.50 5.07
CA ASP A 26 -4.10 7.15 4.56
C ASP A 26 -3.03 6.20 4.02
N VAL A 27 -3.32 5.63 2.84
CA VAL A 27 -2.32 5.05 1.94
C VAL A 27 -1.01 5.85 1.88
N PRO A 28 -1.01 7.20 1.76
CA PRO A 28 0.23 7.96 1.79
C PRO A 28 0.95 7.91 3.13
N ALA A 29 0.26 7.87 4.28
CA ALA A 29 0.92 7.74 5.58
C ALA A 29 1.54 6.36 5.74
N ILE A 30 0.89 5.32 5.21
CA ILE A 30 1.43 3.95 5.18
C ILE A 30 2.68 3.90 4.30
N LEU A 31 2.62 4.47 3.09
CA LEU A 31 3.76 4.57 2.19
C LEU A 31 4.89 5.41 2.80
N ASP A 32 4.59 6.55 3.42
CA ASP A 32 5.59 7.42 4.04
C ASP A 32 6.29 6.76 5.24
N ALA A 33 5.56 5.93 5.99
CA ALA A 33 6.12 5.14 7.09
C ALA A 33 6.98 3.95 6.63
N MET A 34 6.98 3.61 5.33
CA MET A 34 7.81 2.52 4.83
C MET A 34 9.31 2.90 4.81
N PRO A 35 10.20 1.94 5.10
CA PRO A 35 11.63 2.17 5.06
C PRO A 35 12.08 2.54 3.65
N GLY A 36 12.74 3.70 3.51
CA GLY A 36 13.22 4.19 2.22
C GLY A 36 12.27 5.17 1.53
N ALA A 37 11.04 5.35 2.02
CA ALA A 37 10.08 6.30 1.46
C ALA A 37 10.63 7.73 1.38
N ALA A 38 11.37 8.16 2.41
CA ALA A 38 12.00 9.48 2.46
C ALA A 38 13.09 9.70 1.39
N ASN A 39 13.68 8.62 0.85
CA ASN A 39 14.70 8.70 -0.21
C ASN A 39 14.12 8.48 -1.62
N LEU A 40 12.82 8.21 -1.71
CA LEU A 40 12.13 7.81 -2.93
C LEU A 40 11.07 8.85 -3.28
N ASN A 41 11.02 9.26 -4.54
CA ASN A 41 10.00 10.22 -5.01
C ASN A 41 8.68 9.52 -5.36
N TRP A 42 8.22 8.62 -4.49
CA TRP A 42 7.02 7.80 -4.74
C TRP A 42 5.74 8.61 -4.94
N ARG A 43 5.72 9.88 -4.49
CA ARG A 43 4.61 10.84 -4.65
C ARG A 43 4.45 11.36 -6.08
N THR A 44 5.51 11.34 -6.88
CA THR A 44 5.53 11.88 -8.25
C THR A 44 5.99 10.85 -9.29
N SER A 45 6.71 9.81 -8.85
CA SER A 45 7.32 8.79 -9.67
C SER A 45 6.74 7.41 -9.35
N ILE A 46 6.01 6.85 -10.31
CA ILE A 46 5.54 5.45 -10.26
C ILE A 46 6.70 4.46 -10.07
N VAL A 47 7.88 4.75 -10.63
CA VAL A 47 9.09 3.90 -10.49
C VAL A 47 9.50 3.79 -9.03
N ASP A 48 9.53 4.89 -8.31
CA ASP A 48 9.94 4.93 -6.91
C ASP A 48 8.86 4.37 -5.98
N LEU A 49 7.58 4.55 -6.33
CA LEU A 49 6.47 3.85 -5.66
C LEU A 49 6.62 2.33 -5.77
N LEU A 50 6.90 1.82 -6.97
CA LEU A 50 7.09 0.38 -7.18
C LEU A 50 8.29 -0.15 -6.39
N LYS A 51 9.41 0.58 -6.38
CA LYS A 51 10.58 0.23 -5.57
C LYS A 51 10.27 0.20 -4.07
N LEU A 52 9.51 1.18 -3.59
CA LEU A 52 9.10 1.26 -2.19
C LEU A 52 8.27 0.04 -1.77
N LEU A 53 7.39 -0.42 -2.67
CA LEU A 53 6.57 -1.62 -2.49
C LEU A 53 7.33 -2.93 -2.73
N GLY A 54 8.61 -2.87 -3.14
CA GLY A 54 9.40 -4.05 -3.51
C GLY A 54 8.92 -4.72 -4.82
N LEU A 55 8.21 -3.98 -5.67
CA LEU A 55 7.70 -4.43 -6.96
C LEU A 55 8.70 -4.13 -8.08
N ASP A 56 8.56 -4.86 -9.20
CA ASP A 56 9.34 -4.58 -10.40
C ASP A 56 9.01 -3.17 -10.93
N SER A 57 10.03 -2.34 -11.05
CA SER A 57 9.92 -0.95 -11.51
C SER A 57 10.33 -0.79 -12.99
N SER A 58 10.48 -1.91 -13.70
CA SER A 58 10.82 -1.92 -15.12
C SER A 58 9.68 -1.36 -15.97
N LEU A 59 10.01 -0.98 -17.20
CA LEU A 59 9.05 -0.43 -18.14
C LEU A 59 7.94 -1.46 -18.46
N ALA A 60 8.28 -2.75 -18.46
CA ALA A 60 7.32 -3.85 -18.62
C ALA A 60 6.24 -3.85 -17.53
N ALA A 61 6.61 -3.87 -16.24
CA ALA A 61 5.64 -3.86 -15.14
C ALA A 61 4.77 -2.59 -15.15
N ARG A 62 5.35 -1.43 -15.49
CA ARG A 62 4.57 -0.19 -15.65
C ARG A 62 3.57 -0.27 -16.80
N LYS A 63 3.91 -0.91 -17.92
CA LYS A 63 2.98 -1.14 -19.04
C LYS A 63 1.87 -2.11 -18.68
N GLU A 64 2.16 -3.12 -17.88
CA GLU A 64 1.15 -4.05 -17.37
C GLU A 64 0.17 -3.29 -16.46
N LEU A 65 0.67 -2.53 -15.49
CA LEU A 65 -0.14 -1.66 -14.64
C LEU A 65 -0.97 -0.66 -15.46
N ALA A 66 -0.37 -0.05 -16.47
CA ALA A 66 -1.06 0.84 -17.38
C ALA A 66 -2.19 0.13 -18.12
N SER A 67 -1.96 -1.10 -18.59
CA SER A 67 -2.98 -1.92 -19.27
C SER A 67 -4.13 -2.29 -18.32
N GLU A 68 -3.82 -2.68 -17.08
CA GLU A 68 -4.80 -3.05 -16.05
C GLU A 68 -5.77 -1.90 -15.71
N ILE A 69 -5.27 -0.66 -15.73
CA ILE A 69 -6.07 0.55 -15.49
C ILE A 69 -6.48 1.27 -16.78
N LEU A 70 -6.23 0.66 -17.95
CA LEU A 70 -6.52 1.19 -19.28
C LEU A 70 -5.91 2.58 -19.55
N TYR A 71 -4.73 2.85 -18.98
CA TYR A 71 -3.97 4.07 -19.18
C TYR A 71 -3.07 3.96 -20.42
N SER A 72 -3.40 4.71 -21.47
CA SER A 72 -2.66 4.72 -22.74
C SER A 72 -2.23 6.13 -23.16
N ASN A 73 -2.17 7.07 -22.22
CA ASN A 73 -1.95 8.47 -22.55
C ASN A 73 -0.46 8.83 -22.55
N GLY A 74 0.09 9.17 -23.73
CA GLY A 74 1.49 9.53 -23.90
C GLY A 74 2.42 8.35 -24.20
N GLU A 75 3.71 8.64 -24.36
CA GLU A 75 4.71 7.62 -24.69
C GLU A 75 5.20 6.84 -23.46
N PRO A 76 5.18 5.49 -23.50
CA PRO A 76 5.59 4.68 -22.37
C PRO A 76 7.07 4.88 -22.05
N GLY A 77 7.35 5.38 -20.85
CA GLY A 77 8.69 5.72 -20.38
C GLY A 77 8.98 7.21 -20.32
N SER A 78 8.17 8.06 -20.96
CA SER A 78 8.30 9.52 -20.88
C SER A 78 7.91 10.06 -19.50
N ALA A 79 8.47 11.20 -19.10
CA ALA A 79 8.18 11.83 -17.81
C ALA A 79 6.67 12.08 -17.63
N GLU A 80 6.02 12.62 -18.65
CA GLU A 80 4.57 12.89 -18.67
C GLU A 80 3.74 11.62 -18.48
N TRP A 81 4.12 10.52 -19.15
CA TRP A 81 3.47 9.23 -19.00
C TRP A 81 3.64 8.65 -17.60
N ASN A 82 4.83 8.76 -17.01
CA ASN A 82 5.06 8.29 -15.63
C ASN A 82 4.24 9.08 -14.61
N ILE A 83 4.12 10.40 -14.80
CA ILE A 83 3.32 11.28 -13.92
C ILE A 83 1.84 10.92 -14.03
N GLY A 84 1.30 10.80 -15.25
CA GLY A 84 -0.11 10.47 -15.42
C GLY A 84 -0.44 9.03 -15.01
N LEU A 85 0.44 8.06 -15.30
CA LEU A 85 0.30 6.69 -14.83
C LEU A 85 0.27 6.65 -13.29
N HIS A 86 1.17 7.39 -12.63
CA HIS A 86 1.20 7.51 -11.18
C HIS A 86 -0.13 8.03 -10.62
N LYS A 87 -0.67 9.12 -11.17
CA LYS A 87 -1.97 9.69 -10.76
C LYS A 87 -3.11 8.69 -10.93
N GLN A 88 -3.08 7.93 -12.02
CA GLN A 88 -4.12 6.96 -12.31
C GLN A 88 -4.06 5.76 -11.37
N VAL A 89 -2.85 5.30 -11.02
CA VAL A 89 -2.60 4.29 -9.98
C VAL A 89 -3.09 4.80 -8.62
N MET A 90 -2.73 6.02 -8.23
CA MET A 90 -3.21 6.65 -6.99
C MET A 90 -4.74 6.70 -6.96
N THR A 91 -5.38 7.15 -8.05
CA THR A 91 -6.85 7.16 -8.17
C THR A 91 -7.46 5.77 -8.00
N ARG A 92 -6.83 4.73 -8.56
CA ARG A 92 -7.30 3.34 -8.44
C ARG A 92 -7.16 2.82 -7.01
N ILE A 93 -6.06 3.12 -6.33
CA ILE A 93 -5.84 2.78 -4.92
C ILE A 93 -6.89 3.48 -4.04
N ALA A 94 -7.14 4.76 -4.33
CA ALA A 94 -8.19 5.54 -3.71
C ALA A 94 -9.57 4.91 -3.85
N ALA A 95 -9.91 4.45 -5.06
CA ALA A 95 -11.19 3.83 -5.36
C ALA A 95 -11.39 2.46 -4.67
N ASN A 96 -10.30 1.74 -4.34
CA ASN A 96 -10.36 0.44 -3.66
C ASN A 96 -10.37 0.54 -2.12
N GLY A 97 -10.57 1.74 -1.56
CA GLY A 97 -10.75 1.96 -0.13
C GLY A 97 -9.68 2.83 0.53
N GLY A 98 -8.75 3.40 -0.25
CA GLY A 98 -7.68 4.25 0.25
C GLY A 98 -8.12 5.70 0.43
N THR A 99 -7.88 6.29 1.60
CA THR A 99 -7.88 7.76 1.73
C THR A 99 -6.59 8.30 1.10
N LEU A 100 -6.72 9.19 0.13
CA LEU A 100 -5.62 9.88 -0.55
C LEU A 100 -5.88 11.39 -0.53
N PRO A 101 -4.92 12.23 -0.12
CA PRO A 101 -5.05 13.68 -0.22
C PRO A 101 -5.18 14.11 -1.68
N ALA A 102 -5.85 15.25 -1.90
CA ALA A 102 -6.05 15.80 -3.25
C ALA A 102 -4.72 16.02 -3.99
N GLU A 103 -3.64 16.34 -3.27
CA GLU A 103 -2.29 16.50 -3.82
C GLU A 103 -1.77 15.26 -4.59
N LEU A 104 -2.18 14.05 -4.19
CA LEU A 104 -1.78 12.81 -4.87
C LEU A 104 -2.76 12.37 -5.97
N ARG A 105 -3.90 13.08 -6.07
CA ARG A 105 -4.94 12.87 -7.09
C ARG A 105 -4.87 13.89 -8.22
N ASP A 106 -4.25 15.05 -7.99
CA ASP A 106 -4.14 16.19 -8.93
C ASP A 106 -2.91 16.12 -9.84
#